data_AF-A0A2N5ZGA8-F1
#
_entry.id   AF-A0A2N5ZGA8-F1
#
_cell.length_a   1.000
_cell.length_b   1.000
_cell.length_c   1.000
_cell.angle_alpha   90.00
_cell.angle_beta   90.00
_cell.angle_gamma   90.00
#
_symmetry.space_group_name_H-M   'P 1'
#
loop_
_entity.id
_entity.type
_entity.pdbx_description
1 polymer ?
#
loop_
_entity_poly.entity_id
_entity_poly.type
_entity_poly.pdbx_seq_one_letter_code
_entity_poly.pdbx_strand_id
1 'polypeptide(L)'
;MIKIILLFPKTYRFDIFLLVFLLSFYSFDNNNVFQTLALAFFFSLIPFNFIYTINILTDKKEDSINKPKRIKLINDLGGKNIRNYSIFLFFLGIMIPIVYFSQKILILSIIVMTGGIIYSIPPFRAKRNISGNIVVLIVALSILLNRPEGLDKIFLLNFIFYAFLMMAFKDINDTKGDKEAKVFNWFNLRFPIWFLIYSLNITIFFTDIYFKSYLLSVFAFINLFLIKIKFVKKNYIYFVCIFLSLIIFFENDLLKIKGDNMGRFEIVYFYQNCFLIKHGEEGILFDVPDKSFIEENVFSLIDKISPENINLFFSHGHSDHFTKDLSFFKDKKLRIFVPENIKIDKKDVISLKTDNDSFKDKDLKVSTIKSNDEGMAYILEWKGLRIYFGGDLASWYWEGLSKQEFELYVKYFFDTVENLKKKKPFDIVFSNADNRVRDLSGAKDIMDALRPGLFVPMHLFGNIDILKQLPDKTNIFKYKKSGDSMVFEKH
;
A
#
# COMPACT_ATOMS: atom_id res chain seq x y z
N MET A 1 -31.52 24.19 7.65
CA MET A 1 -30.50 23.44 6.91
C MET A 1 -30.08 22.14 7.61
N ILE A 2 -29.75 22.17 8.91
CA ILE A 2 -29.42 20.98 9.73
C ILE A 2 -30.55 19.92 9.80
N LYS A 3 -31.83 20.34 9.87
CA LYS A 3 -32.99 19.43 9.76
C LYS A 3 -32.96 18.61 8.46
N ILE A 4 -32.50 19.17 7.34
CA ILE A 4 -32.46 18.49 6.04
C ILE A 4 -31.32 17.44 6.01
N ILE A 5 -30.19 17.71 6.66
CA ILE A 5 -29.05 16.79 6.79
C ILE A 5 -29.41 15.53 7.62
N LEU A 6 -30.23 15.68 8.67
CA LEU A 6 -30.51 14.64 9.67
C LEU A 6 -31.81 13.85 9.48
N LEU A 7 -32.73 14.25 8.59
CA LEU A 7 -34.09 13.68 8.51
C LEU A 7 -34.23 12.39 7.68
N PHE A 8 -33.21 12.00 6.92
CA PHE A 8 -33.31 10.93 5.92
C PHE A 8 -32.66 9.55 6.22
N PRO A 9 -32.00 9.24 7.36
CA PRO A 9 -31.41 7.91 7.57
C PRO A 9 -32.40 6.74 7.40
N LYS A 10 -33.69 6.97 7.65
CA LYS A 10 -34.75 5.95 7.52
C LYS A 10 -35.25 5.73 6.08
N THR A 11 -34.94 6.63 5.15
CA THR A 11 -35.34 6.56 3.72
C THR A 11 -34.14 6.41 2.79
N TYR A 12 -32.93 6.61 3.31
CA TYR A 12 -31.67 6.34 2.63
C TYR A 12 -31.45 4.84 2.44
N ARG A 13 -31.09 4.43 1.21
CA ARG A 13 -30.54 3.10 1.02
C ARG A 13 -29.04 3.13 1.30
N PHE A 14 -28.68 2.41 2.36
CA PHE A 14 -27.31 2.31 2.83
C PHE A 14 -26.39 1.59 1.83
N ASP A 15 -26.93 0.74 0.94
CA ASP A 15 -26.14 0.10 -0.09
C ASP A 15 -25.54 1.10 -1.09
N ILE A 16 -26.29 2.11 -1.53
CA ILE A 16 -25.77 3.20 -2.37
C ILE A 16 -24.74 4.03 -1.61
N PHE A 17 -24.96 4.28 -0.30
CA PHE A 17 -23.97 4.95 0.53
C PHE A 17 -22.69 4.11 0.63
N LEU A 18 -22.81 2.81 0.85
CA LEU A 18 -21.69 1.88 0.97
C LEU A 18 -20.88 1.83 -0.32
N LEU A 19 -21.54 1.83 -1.48
CA LEU A 19 -20.86 1.98 -2.77
C LEU A 19 -20.02 3.26 -2.79
N VAL A 20 -20.64 4.42 -2.54
CA VAL A 20 -19.95 5.72 -2.54
C VAL A 20 -18.83 5.80 -1.49
N PHE A 21 -19.03 5.17 -0.34
CA PHE A 21 -18.05 5.03 0.73
C PHE A 21 -16.82 4.24 0.30
N LEU A 22 -17.02 3.04 -0.25
CA LEU A 22 -15.93 2.21 -0.74
C LEU A 22 -15.17 2.92 -1.87
N LEU A 23 -15.88 3.59 -2.78
CA LEU A 23 -15.26 4.41 -3.83
C LEU A 23 -14.35 5.49 -3.25
N SER A 24 -14.86 6.21 -2.26
CA SER A 24 -14.14 7.32 -1.63
C SER A 24 -12.93 6.78 -0.88
N PHE A 25 -13.11 5.72 -0.09
CA PHE A 25 -12.05 5.07 0.67
C PHE A 25 -10.85 4.67 -0.19
N TYR A 26 -11.08 4.04 -1.34
CA TYR A 26 -10.00 3.65 -2.25
C TYR A 26 -9.38 4.80 -3.04
N SER A 27 -10.06 5.94 -3.11
CA SER A 27 -9.58 7.12 -3.84
C SER A 27 -8.77 8.08 -2.96
N PHE A 28 -8.77 7.87 -1.64
CA PHE A 28 -7.97 8.65 -0.69
C PHE A 28 -6.54 8.13 -0.63
N ASP A 29 -5.59 8.98 -1.00
CA ASP A 29 -4.16 8.72 -0.86
C ASP A 29 -3.71 9.15 0.56
N ASN A 30 -3.99 8.33 1.60
CA ASN A 30 -3.57 8.59 2.99
C ASN A 30 -3.06 7.30 3.68
N ASN A 31 -1.90 7.39 4.32
CA ASN A 31 -1.23 6.25 4.98
C ASN A 31 -1.91 5.79 6.28
N ASN A 32 -2.72 6.66 6.91
CA ASN A 32 -3.47 6.37 8.13
C ASN A 32 -4.88 5.84 7.83
N VAL A 33 -5.13 4.57 8.14
CA VAL A 33 -6.40 3.88 7.82
C VAL A 33 -7.59 4.48 8.55
N PHE A 34 -7.45 4.83 9.83
CA PHE A 34 -8.55 5.41 10.60
C PHE A 34 -8.93 6.79 10.09
N GLN A 35 -7.95 7.61 9.74
CA GLN A 35 -8.19 8.90 9.09
C GLN A 35 -8.83 8.71 7.72
N THR A 36 -8.35 7.75 6.93
CA THR A 36 -8.91 7.43 5.60
C THR A 36 -10.37 6.97 5.69
N LEU A 37 -10.69 6.09 6.65
CA LEU A 37 -12.05 5.65 6.93
C LEU A 37 -12.94 6.83 7.31
N ALA A 38 -12.47 7.71 8.20
CA ALA A 38 -13.22 8.89 8.62
C ALA A 38 -13.45 9.86 7.43
N LEU A 39 -12.41 10.18 6.68
CA LEU A 39 -12.48 11.05 5.50
C LEU A 39 -13.43 10.47 4.44
N ALA A 40 -13.31 9.18 4.14
CA ALA A 40 -14.19 8.46 3.22
C ALA A 40 -15.65 8.50 3.68
N PHE A 41 -15.90 8.27 4.96
CA PHE A 41 -17.24 8.31 5.54
C PHE A 41 -17.86 9.70 5.39
N PHE A 42 -17.18 10.73 5.87
CA PHE A 42 -17.69 12.10 5.86
C PHE A 42 -17.82 12.65 4.44
N PHE A 43 -16.86 12.39 3.57
CA PHE A 43 -16.91 12.81 2.19
C PHE A 43 -18.09 12.18 1.45
N SER A 44 -18.30 10.87 1.63
CA SER A 44 -19.37 10.12 0.94
C SER A 44 -20.78 10.61 1.26
N LEU A 45 -20.98 11.20 2.45
CA LEU A 45 -22.27 11.80 2.80
C LEU A 45 -22.68 12.91 1.83
N ILE A 46 -21.75 13.61 1.19
CA ILE A 46 -22.04 14.74 0.31
C ILE A 46 -22.68 14.28 -1.02
N PRO A 47 -21.98 13.51 -1.89
CA PRO A 47 -22.56 13.04 -3.15
C PRO A 47 -23.75 12.10 -2.91
N PHE A 48 -23.72 11.30 -1.85
CA PHE A 48 -24.85 10.46 -1.47
C PHE A 48 -26.11 11.28 -1.18
N ASN A 49 -26.00 12.28 -0.30
CA ASN A 49 -27.14 13.13 0.06
C ASN A 49 -27.62 13.97 -1.14
N PHE A 50 -26.70 14.38 -2.00
CA PHE A 50 -27.03 15.06 -3.25
C PHE A 50 -27.97 14.20 -4.12
N ILE A 51 -27.58 12.94 -4.40
CA ILE A 51 -28.35 12.00 -5.22
C ILE A 51 -29.77 11.79 -4.66
N TYR A 52 -29.90 11.62 -3.35
CA TYR A 52 -31.21 11.42 -2.74
C TYR A 52 -32.06 12.68 -2.75
N THR A 53 -31.45 13.84 -2.53
CA THR A 53 -32.14 15.14 -2.55
C THR A 53 -32.73 15.43 -3.94
N ILE A 54 -31.96 15.21 -5.01
CA ILE A 54 -32.50 15.38 -6.37
C ILE A 54 -33.55 14.33 -6.72
N ASN A 55 -33.39 13.10 -6.22
CA ASN A 55 -34.37 12.04 -6.46
C ASN A 55 -35.72 12.33 -5.77
N ILE A 56 -35.69 12.89 -4.55
CA ILE A 56 -36.88 13.37 -3.81
C ILE A 56 -37.67 14.38 -4.65
N LEU A 57 -36.95 15.32 -5.27
CA LEU A 57 -37.58 16.40 -6.04
C LEU A 57 -38.30 15.87 -7.29
N THR A 58 -37.80 14.79 -7.89
CA THR A 58 -38.30 14.29 -9.19
C THR A 58 -39.31 13.16 -9.09
N ASP A 59 -39.36 12.43 -7.97
CA ASP A 59 -40.23 11.25 -7.77
C ASP A 59 -41.50 11.53 -6.96
N LYS A 60 -42.00 12.78 -6.98
CA LYS A 60 -43.14 13.19 -6.15
C LYS A 60 -44.41 12.35 -6.40
N LYS A 61 -44.61 11.84 -7.62
CA LYS A 61 -45.79 11.02 -7.98
C LYS A 61 -45.61 9.55 -7.57
N GLU A 62 -44.41 9.01 -7.77
CA GLU A 62 -44.05 7.64 -7.42
C GLU A 62 -44.03 7.47 -5.88
N ASP A 63 -43.43 8.44 -5.19
CA ASP A 63 -43.31 8.44 -3.73
C ASP A 63 -44.64 8.68 -3.01
N SER A 64 -45.66 9.28 -3.64
CA SER A 64 -46.98 9.40 -2.99
C SER A 64 -47.62 8.04 -2.74
N ILE A 65 -47.23 7.02 -3.51
CA ILE A 65 -47.71 5.64 -3.37
C ILE A 65 -46.69 4.83 -2.55
N ASN A 66 -45.43 4.85 -2.96
CA ASN A 66 -44.41 3.96 -2.39
C ASN A 66 -43.85 4.48 -1.05
N LYS A 67 -43.75 5.81 -0.87
CA LYS A 67 -43.01 6.46 0.23
C LYS A 67 -43.74 7.70 0.75
N PRO A 68 -45.00 7.61 1.21
CA PRO A 68 -45.82 8.79 1.53
C PRO A 68 -45.22 9.70 2.63
N LYS A 69 -44.41 9.13 3.54
CA LYS A 69 -43.65 9.90 4.54
C LYS A 69 -42.62 10.85 3.92
N ARG A 70 -42.02 10.49 2.78
CA ARG A 70 -41.07 11.31 2.01
C ARG A 70 -41.78 12.51 1.41
N ILE A 71 -43.00 12.33 0.90
CA ILE A 71 -43.83 13.43 0.37
C ILE A 71 -44.24 14.42 1.45
N LYS A 72 -44.66 13.94 2.62
CA LYS A 72 -44.97 14.81 3.76
C LYS A 72 -43.78 15.71 4.10
N LEU A 73 -42.59 15.13 4.15
CA LEU A 73 -41.35 15.86 4.40
C LEU A 73 -41.02 16.91 3.31
N ILE A 74 -41.26 16.60 2.03
CA ILE A 74 -41.12 17.58 0.93
C ILE A 74 -42.03 18.78 1.16
N ASN A 75 -43.29 18.52 1.52
CA ASN A 75 -44.29 19.56 1.74
C ASN A 75 -43.94 20.41 2.97
N ASP A 76 -43.44 19.80 4.05
CA ASP A 76 -43.03 20.48 5.29
C ASP A 76 -41.79 21.38 5.09
N LEU A 77 -40.83 20.95 4.25
CA LEU A 77 -39.59 21.70 3.99
C LEU A 77 -39.72 22.73 2.86
N GLY A 78 -40.64 22.52 1.92
CA GLY A 78 -40.83 23.33 0.72
C GLY A 78 -39.84 22.98 -0.41
N GLY A 79 -40.36 22.79 -1.63
CA GLY A 79 -39.58 22.35 -2.78
C GLY A 79 -38.42 23.29 -3.16
N LYS A 80 -38.58 24.62 -2.96
CA LYS A 80 -37.52 25.61 -3.20
C LYS A 80 -36.32 25.39 -2.27
N ASN A 81 -36.56 25.07 -1.00
CA ASN A 81 -35.49 24.84 -0.03
C ASN A 81 -34.72 23.55 -0.33
N ILE A 82 -35.42 22.49 -0.73
CA ILE A 82 -34.81 21.22 -1.12
C ILE A 82 -33.97 21.39 -2.40
N ARG A 83 -34.45 22.18 -3.37
CA ARG A 83 -33.68 22.53 -4.57
C ARG A 83 -32.41 23.30 -4.20
N ASN A 84 -32.51 24.35 -3.39
CA ASN A 84 -31.34 25.13 -2.95
C ASN A 84 -30.33 24.25 -2.20
N TYR A 85 -30.81 23.31 -1.38
CA TYR A 85 -29.95 22.35 -0.69
C TYR A 85 -29.23 21.40 -1.66
N SER A 86 -29.89 20.91 -2.70
CA SER A 86 -29.24 20.10 -3.74
C SER A 86 -28.14 20.87 -4.47
N ILE A 87 -28.38 22.16 -4.77
CA ILE A 87 -27.38 23.03 -5.41
C ILE A 87 -26.18 23.23 -4.47
N PHE A 88 -26.44 23.47 -3.18
CA PHE A 88 -25.39 23.59 -2.17
C PHE A 88 -24.52 22.32 -2.09
N LEU A 89 -25.15 21.13 -2.00
CA LEU A 89 -24.43 19.87 -2.00
C LEU A 89 -23.66 19.63 -3.30
N PHE A 90 -24.19 20.09 -4.44
CA PHE A 90 -23.50 20.05 -5.73
C PHE A 90 -22.16 20.78 -5.67
N PHE A 91 -22.18 22.04 -5.24
CA PHE A 91 -20.97 22.84 -5.09
C PHE A 91 -20.02 22.26 -4.04
N LEU A 92 -20.54 21.80 -2.90
CA LEU A 92 -19.72 21.22 -1.84
C LEU A 92 -18.98 19.97 -2.34
N GLY A 93 -19.65 19.11 -3.10
CA GLY A 93 -19.07 17.91 -3.69
C GLY A 93 -17.96 18.19 -4.71
N ILE A 94 -17.87 19.41 -5.25
CA ILE A 94 -16.81 19.82 -6.18
C ILE A 94 -15.72 20.62 -5.46
N MET A 95 -16.09 21.59 -4.62
CA MET A 95 -15.16 22.49 -3.93
C MET A 95 -14.31 21.78 -2.90
N ILE A 96 -14.89 20.86 -2.11
CA ILE A 96 -14.12 20.15 -1.07
C ILE A 96 -13.00 19.31 -1.70
N PRO A 97 -13.25 18.49 -2.74
CA PRO A 97 -12.17 17.78 -3.41
C PRO A 97 -11.10 18.68 -4.03
N ILE A 98 -11.47 19.84 -4.59
CA ILE A 98 -10.52 20.79 -5.17
C ILE A 98 -9.58 21.37 -4.10
N VAL A 99 -10.11 21.71 -2.94
CA VAL A 99 -9.36 22.42 -1.90
C VAL A 99 -8.59 21.48 -0.98
N TYR A 100 -9.16 20.31 -0.67
CA TYR A 100 -8.68 19.48 0.43
C TYR A 100 -8.20 18.08 0.01
N PHE A 101 -8.53 17.61 -1.20
CA PHE A 101 -8.26 16.22 -1.60
C PHE A 101 -7.58 16.11 -2.98
N SER A 102 -7.50 14.90 -3.52
CA SER A 102 -6.80 14.60 -4.77
C SER A 102 -7.69 14.80 -6.01
N GLN A 103 -7.05 14.91 -7.19
CA GLN A 103 -7.75 14.90 -8.48
C GLN A 103 -8.62 13.64 -8.66
N LYS A 104 -8.20 12.50 -8.11
CA LYS A 104 -8.98 11.24 -8.13
C LYS A 104 -10.33 11.39 -7.42
N ILE A 105 -10.32 11.99 -6.22
CA ILE A 105 -11.53 12.24 -5.43
C ILE A 105 -12.45 13.24 -6.14
N LEU A 106 -11.88 14.27 -6.78
CA LEU A 106 -12.65 15.23 -7.59
C LEU A 106 -13.36 14.54 -8.76
N ILE A 107 -12.63 13.77 -9.56
CA ILE A 107 -13.17 13.03 -10.70
C ILE A 107 -14.28 12.08 -10.25
N LEU A 108 -14.04 11.32 -9.18
CA LEU A 108 -15.03 10.43 -8.59
C LEU A 108 -16.32 11.17 -8.21
N SER A 109 -16.18 12.30 -7.50
CA SER A 109 -17.30 13.13 -7.08
C SER A 109 -18.14 13.60 -8.26
N ILE A 110 -17.48 14.12 -9.30
CA ILE A 110 -18.12 14.57 -10.53
C ILE A 110 -18.90 13.44 -11.19
N ILE A 111 -18.28 12.26 -11.34
CA ILE A 111 -18.92 11.10 -11.97
C ILE A 111 -20.15 10.64 -11.18
N VAL A 112 -20.02 10.45 -9.86
CA VAL A 112 -21.12 9.98 -9.00
C VAL A 112 -22.30 10.95 -9.03
N MET A 113 -22.03 12.25 -8.94
CA MET A 113 -23.08 13.28 -8.90
C MET A 113 -23.74 13.46 -10.28
N THR A 114 -22.96 13.38 -11.36
CA THR A 114 -23.48 13.40 -12.74
C THR A 114 -24.34 12.16 -13.02
N GLY A 115 -23.90 10.99 -12.56
CA GLY A 115 -24.70 9.77 -12.58
C GLY A 115 -26.03 9.93 -11.86
N GLY A 116 -26.03 10.57 -10.68
CA GLY A 116 -27.25 10.92 -9.95
C GLY A 116 -28.22 11.79 -10.75
N ILE A 117 -27.71 12.80 -11.45
CA ILE A 117 -28.49 13.71 -12.31
C ILE A 117 -29.12 12.92 -13.46
N ILE A 118 -28.32 12.15 -14.22
CA ILE A 118 -28.79 11.31 -15.34
C ILE A 118 -29.84 10.30 -14.85
N TYR A 119 -29.63 9.72 -13.68
CA TYR A 119 -30.54 8.76 -13.08
C TYR A 119 -31.90 9.38 -12.72
N SER A 120 -31.92 10.62 -12.20
CA SER A 120 -33.10 11.18 -11.53
C SER A 120 -33.82 12.31 -12.28
N ILE A 121 -33.14 13.11 -13.11
CA ILE A 121 -33.66 14.37 -13.65
C ILE A 121 -34.03 14.23 -15.15
N PRO A 122 -35.13 14.85 -15.63
CA PRO A 122 -35.43 14.94 -17.07
C PRO A 122 -34.32 15.64 -17.89
N PRO A 123 -34.17 15.30 -19.19
CA PRO A 123 -34.98 14.35 -19.97
C PRO A 123 -34.59 12.88 -19.75
N PHE A 124 -33.41 12.60 -19.18
CA PHE A 124 -32.87 11.25 -19.10
C PHE A 124 -33.68 10.31 -18.22
N ARG A 125 -33.92 10.69 -16.95
CA ARG A 125 -34.58 9.86 -15.92
C ARG A 125 -34.26 8.37 -16.07
N ALA A 126 -32.97 8.01 -16.15
CA ALA A 126 -32.55 6.68 -16.55
C ALA A 126 -33.14 5.56 -15.69
N LYS A 127 -33.47 5.85 -14.42
CA LYS A 127 -34.20 4.95 -13.51
C LYS A 127 -35.53 4.43 -14.03
N ARG A 128 -36.14 5.11 -15.00
CA ARG A 128 -37.42 4.70 -15.61
C ARG A 128 -37.28 3.65 -16.71
N ASN A 129 -36.04 3.36 -17.11
CA ASN A 129 -35.68 2.43 -18.16
C ASN A 129 -34.75 1.34 -17.60
N ILE A 130 -34.70 0.20 -18.30
CA ILE A 130 -33.78 -0.94 -18.04
C ILE A 130 -32.31 -0.47 -17.98
N SER A 131 -31.96 0.59 -18.72
CA SER A 131 -30.63 1.20 -18.77
C SER A 131 -30.24 2.02 -17.54
N GLY A 132 -31.14 2.27 -16.58
CA GLY A 132 -30.82 2.98 -15.33
C GLY A 132 -29.68 2.34 -14.53
N ASN A 133 -29.47 1.03 -14.73
CA ASN A 133 -28.40 0.26 -14.12
C ASN A 133 -27.01 0.57 -14.72
N ILE A 134 -26.94 1.16 -15.93
CA ILE A 134 -25.68 1.56 -16.58
C ILE A 134 -24.97 2.65 -15.77
N VAL A 135 -25.73 3.49 -15.04
CA VAL A 135 -25.16 4.50 -14.14
C VAL A 135 -24.31 3.84 -13.05
N VAL A 136 -24.69 2.66 -12.57
CA VAL A 136 -23.91 1.87 -11.62
C VAL A 136 -22.68 1.26 -12.28
N LEU A 137 -22.76 0.89 -13.57
CA LEU A 137 -21.60 0.45 -14.34
C LEU A 137 -20.55 1.56 -14.49
N ILE A 138 -20.98 2.81 -14.71
CA ILE A 138 -20.10 3.99 -14.78
C ILE A 138 -19.40 4.22 -13.43
N VAL A 139 -20.15 4.09 -12.33
CA VAL A 139 -19.61 4.17 -10.97
C VAL A 139 -18.61 3.05 -10.71
N ALA A 140 -18.88 1.82 -11.17
CA ALA A 140 -17.95 0.70 -11.03
C ALA A 140 -16.73 0.79 -11.97
N LEU A 141 -16.87 1.36 -13.17
CA LEU A 141 -15.76 1.66 -14.08
C LEU A 141 -14.83 2.75 -13.52
N SER A 142 -15.37 3.66 -12.71
CA SER A 142 -14.59 4.66 -11.98
C SER A 142 -13.64 4.01 -10.96
N ILE A 143 -14.03 2.87 -10.37
CA ILE A 143 -13.16 2.04 -9.53
C ILE A 143 -11.98 1.49 -10.34
N LEU A 144 -12.26 1.07 -11.57
CA LEU A 144 -11.28 0.48 -12.49
C LEU A 144 -10.17 1.46 -12.85
N LEU A 145 -10.53 2.75 -13.01
CA LEU A 145 -9.60 3.82 -13.36
C LEU A 145 -8.76 4.33 -12.16
N ASN A 146 -9.25 4.18 -10.93
CA ASN A 146 -8.60 4.66 -9.70
C ASN A 146 -8.08 3.54 -8.78
N ARG A 147 -7.95 2.31 -9.27
CA ARG A 147 -7.58 1.16 -8.44
C ARG A 147 -6.16 1.28 -7.84
N PRO A 148 -5.94 0.86 -6.58
CA PRO A 148 -4.61 0.60 -6.07
C PRO A 148 -3.93 -0.52 -6.89
N GLU A 149 -2.61 -0.44 -7.06
CA GLU A 149 -1.84 -1.59 -7.55
C GLU A 149 -2.02 -2.76 -6.57
N GLY A 150 -2.44 -3.93 -7.09
CA GLY A 150 -2.71 -5.13 -6.29
C GLY A 150 -4.18 -5.48 -6.05
N LEU A 151 -5.14 -4.62 -6.41
CA LEU A 151 -6.57 -5.00 -6.34
C LEU A 151 -6.93 -5.98 -7.46
N ASP A 152 -7.33 -7.21 -7.09
CA ASP A 152 -7.65 -8.28 -8.04
C ASP A 152 -8.84 -7.90 -8.95
N LYS A 153 -8.65 -8.09 -10.27
CA LYS A 153 -9.68 -7.89 -11.30
C LYS A 153 -10.94 -8.74 -11.03
N ILE A 154 -10.78 -9.90 -10.37
CA ILE A 154 -11.87 -10.82 -10.04
C ILE A 154 -12.74 -10.27 -8.89
N PHE A 155 -12.14 -9.63 -7.88
CA PHE A 155 -12.90 -8.95 -6.83
C PHE A 155 -13.82 -7.87 -7.42
N LEU A 156 -13.27 -7.09 -8.36
CA LEU A 156 -14.03 -6.03 -9.02
C LEU A 156 -15.19 -6.57 -9.86
N LEU A 157 -14.97 -7.66 -10.58
CA LEU A 157 -16.03 -8.34 -11.33
C LEU A 157 -17.15 -8.81 -10.39
N ASN A 158 -16.80 -9.42 -9.26
CA ASN A 158 -17.78 -9.82 -8.23
C ASN A 158 -18.52 -8.62 -7.62
N PHE A 159 -17.83 -7.50 -7.39
CA PHE A 159 -18.45 -6.28 -6.89
C PHE A 159 -19.46 -5.68 -7.87
N ILE A 160 -19.15 -5.69 -9.17
CA ILE A 160 -20.08 -5.28 -10.23
C ILE A 160 -21.33 -6.17 -10.18
N PHE A 161 -21.17 -7.49 -10.10
CA PHE A 161 -22.29 -8.42 -9.98
C PHE A 161 -23.12 -8.20 -8.71
N TYR A 162 -22.47 -7.97 -7.57
CA TYR A 162 -23.16 -7.61 -6.32
C TYR A 162 -23.98 -6.32 -6.47
N ALA A 163 -23.42 -5.28 -7.08
CA ALA A 163 -24.10 -4.00 -7.29
C ALA A 163 -25.33 -4.17 -8.21
N PHE A 164 -25.23 -4.99 -9.26
CA PHE A 164 -26.37 -5.37 -10.11
C PHE A 164 -27.45 -6.12 -9.31
N LEU A 165 -27.06 -7.07 -8.47
CA LEU A 165 -27.97 -7.87 -7.65
C LEU A 165 -28.78 -7.00 -6.68
N MET A 166 -28.11 -6.10 -5.96
CA MET A 166 -28.73 -5.21 -4.97
C MET A 166 -29.73 -4.22 -5.58
N MET A 167 -29.60 -3.92 -6.87
CA MET A 167 -30.58 -3.09 -7.58
C MET A 167 -31.82 -3.87 -7.98
N ALA A 168 -31.70 -5.12 -8.43
CA ALA A 168 -32.87 -5.95 -8.70
C ALA A 168 -33.76 -6.09 -7.45
N PHE A 169 -33.15 -6.21 -6.26
CA PHE A 169 -33.89 -6.23 -4.99
C PHE A 169 -34.54 -4.89 -4.62
N LYS A 170 -34.02 -3.75 -5.10
CA LYS A 170 -34.63 -2.43 -4.90
C LYS A 170 -36.06 -2.41 -5.43
N ASP A 171 -36.20 -2.88 -6.66
CA ASP A 171 -37.41 -2.69 -7.46
C ASP A 171 -38.59 -3.52 -6.92
N ILE A 172 -38.31 -4.54 -6.08
CA ILE A 172 -39.33 -5.35 -5.40
C ILE A 172 -40.27 -4.49 -4.54
N ASN A 173 -39.71 -3.58 -3.75
CA ASN A 173 -40.47 -2.76 -2.81
C ASN A 173 -41.19 -1.58 -3.49
N ASP A 174 -40.75 -1.19 -4.69
CA ASP A 174 -41.30 -0.04 -5.44
C ASP A 174 -42.30 -0.48 -6.55
N THR A 175 -42.52 -1.79 -6.74
CA THR A 175 -43.33 -2.40 -7.81
C THR A 175 -44.73 -1.80 -8.01
N LYS A 176 -45.45 -1.43 -6.94
CA LYS A 176 -46.82 -0.92 -7.06
C LYS A 176 -46.83 0.49 -7.65
N GLY A 177 -46.07 1.42 -7.07
CA GLY A 177 -45.95 2.78 -7.59
C GLY A 177 -45.26 2.84 -8.96
N ASP A 178 -44.31 1.94 -9.24
CA ASP A 178 -43.64 1.87 -10.55
C ASP A 178 -44.60 1.44 -11.67
N LYS A 179 -45.51 0.48 -11.39
CA LYS A 179 -46.57 0.10 -12.33
C LYS A 179 -47.56 1.24 -12.58
N GLU A 180 -48.01 1.91 -11.51
CA GLU A 180 -48.94 3.05 -11.62
C GLU A 180 -48.29 4.24 -12.36
N ALA A 181 -46.98 4.44 -12.19
CA ALA A 181 -46.19 5.46 -12.89
C ALA A 181 -45.69 5.05 -14.29
N LYS A 182 -46.06 3.85 -14.77
CA LYS A 182 -45.65 3.26 -16.07
C LYS A 182 -44.12 3.22 -16.26
N VAL A 183 -43.41 2.84 -15.21
CA VAL A 183 -41.94 2.68 -15.21
C VAL A 183 -41.56 1.29 -15.74
N PHE A 184 -40.66 1.24 -16.73
CA PHE A 184 -40.15 0.01 -17.32
C PHE A 184 -38.79 -0.36 -16.69
N ASN A 185 -38.83 -1.06 -15.56
CA ASN A 185 -37.65 -1.58 -14.86
C ASN A 185 -37.53 -3.11 -14.98
N TRP A 186 -36.39 -3.67 -14.54
CA TRP A 186 -36.04 -5.08 -14.69
C TRP A 186 -37.01 -6.05 -14.01
N PHE A 187 -37.73 -5.60 -12.99
CA PHE A 187 -38.71 -6.44 -12.27
C PHE A 187 -40.08 -6.53 -12.95
N ASN A 188 -40.43 -5.53 -13.78
CA ASN A 188 -41.63 -5.57 -14.60
C ASN A 188 -41.48 -6.48 -15.84
N LEU A 189 -40.24 -6.72 -16.29
CA LEU A 189 -39.92 -7.91 -17.11
C LEU A 189 -39.81 -9.10 -16.16
N ARG A 190 -40.45 -10.23 -16.47
CA ARG A 190 -40.38 -11.46 -15.68
C ARG A 190 -38.96 -12.05 -15.70
N PHE A 191 -38.01 -11.43 -15.01
CA PHE A 191 -36.64 -11.89 -14.98
C PHE A 191 -36.56 -13.19 -14.15
N PRO A 192 -36.04 -14.30 -14.71
CA PRO A 192 -36.04 -15.57 -14.02
C PRO A 192 -35.06 -15.55 -12.85
N ILE A 193 -35.57 -15.92 -11.67
CA ILE A 193 -34.83 -16.17 -10.42
C ILE A 193 -33.54 -16.99 -10.62
N TRP A 194 -33.50 -17.83 -11.66
CA TRP A 194 -32.35 -18.63 -12.07
C TRP A 194 -31.10 -17.82 -12.42
N PHE A 195 -31.24 -16.58 -12.90
CA PHE A 195 -30.08 -15.72 -13.20
C PHE A 195 -29.38 -15.23 -11.92
N LEU A 196 -30.15 -14.97 -10.84
CA LEU A 196 -29.59 -14.67 -9.51
C LEU A 196 -28.84 -15.88 -8.91
N ILE A 197 -29.35 -17.08 -9.15
CA ILE A 197 -28.74 -18.35 -8.69
C ILE A 197 -27.44 -18.62 -9.47
N TYR A 198 -27.40 -18.36 -10.78
CA TYR A 198 -26.20 -18.53 -11.59
C TYR A 198 -25.08 -17.55 -11.25
N SER A 199 -25.41 -16.27 -10.98
CA SER A 199 -24.40 -15.31 -10.50
C SER A 199 -23.78 -15.70 -9.17
N LEU A 200 -24.54 -16.38 -8.29
CA LEU A 200 -24.06 -16.86 -7.00
C LEU A 200 -23.11 -18.07 -7.14
N ASN A 201 -23.39 -18.97 -8.08
CA ASN A 201 -22.60 -20.19 -8.30
C ASN A 201 -21.25 -19.92 -8.97
N ILE A 202 -21.16 -18.92 -9.86
CA ILE A 202 -19.88 -18.52 -10.49
C ILE A 202 -18.90 -17.97 -9.45
N THR A 203 -19.40 -17.32 -8.39
CA THR A 203 -18.58 -16.82 -7.28
C THR A 203 -18.00 -17.93 -6.39
N ILE A 204 -18.54 -19.16 -6.44
CA ILE A 204 -18.16 -20.30 -5.57
C ILE A 204 -16.95 -21.09 -6.12
N PHE A 205 -16.68 -21.04 -7.43
CA PHE A 205 -15.80 -22.02 -8.10
C PHE A 205 -14.28 -21.74 -8.02
N PHE A 206 -13.87 -20.60 -7.47
CA PHE A 206 -12.46 -20.22 -7.35
C PHE A 206 -12.20 -19.90 -5.88
N THR A 207 -11.43 -20.70 -5.12
CA THR A 207 -11.12 -20.45 -3.68
C THR A 207 -9.64 -20.71 -3.36
N ASP A 208 -8.90 -19.71 -2.86
CA ASP A 208 -8.51 -19.67 -1.43
C ASP A 208 -8.82 -18.33 -0.69
N ILE A 209 -8.69 -17.16 -1.34
CA ILE A 209 -9.16 -15.86 -0.77
C ILE A 209 -10.70 -15.75 -0.70
N TYR A 210 -11.36 -16.63 -1.45
CA TYR A 210 -12.76 -16.55 -1.80
C TYR A 210 -13.69 -17.34 -0.85
N PHE A 211 -13.15 -18.07 0.14
CA PHE A 211 -13.95 -18.65 1.23
C PHE A 211 -14.64 -17.56 2.08
N LYS A 212 -14.02 -16.36 2.15
CA LYS A 212 -14.60 -15.18 2.79
C LYS A 212 -15.72 -14.55 1.94
N SER A 213 -15.57 -14.53 0.62
CA SER A 213 -16.62 -14.13 -0.34
C SER A 213 -17.80 -15.12 -0.34
N TYR A 214 -17.50 -16.40 -0.14
CA TYR A 214 -18.47 -17.45 0.12
C TYR A 214 -19.24 -17.18 1.42
N LEU A 215 -18.58 -16.83 2.53
CA LEU A 215 -19.24 -16.41 3.77
C LEU A 215 -20.16 -15.20 3.57
N LEU A 216 -19.73 -14.16 2.84
CA LEU A 216 -20.57 -13.00 2.52
C LEU A 216 -21.82 -13.39 1.70
N SER A 217 -21.64 -14.30 0.74
CA SER A 217 -22.70 -14.83 -0.12
C SER A 217 -23.66 -15.76 0.63
N VAL A 218 -23.15 -16.59 1.55
CA VAL A 218 -23.92 -17.46 2.45
C VAL A 218 -24.70 -16.62 3.47
N PHE A 219 -24.09 -15.55 4.02
CA PHE A 219 -24.82 -14.59 4.85
C PHE A 219 -25.91 -13.89 4.05
N ALA A 220 -25.65 -13.43 2.83
CA ALA A 220 -26.67 -12.88 1.95
C ALA A 220 -27.80 -13.90 1.64
N PHE A 221 -27.48 -15.19 1.51
CA PHE A 221 -28.44 -16.27 1.29
C PHE A 221 -29.29 -16.62 2.52
N ILE A 222 -28.68 -16.70 3.71
CA ILE A 222 -29.40 -16.86 4.99
C ILE A 222 -30.31 -15.64 5.21
N ASN A 223 -29.85 -14.44 4.84
CA ASN A 223 -30.65 -13.22 4.87
C ASN A 223 -31.81 -13.25 3.87
N LEU A 224 -31.64 -13.82 2.67
CA LEU A 224 -32.72 -14.07 1.70
C LEU A 224 -33.80 -15.01 2.27
N PHE A 225 -33.40 -16.02 3.04
CA PHE A 225 -34.33 -16.94 3.71
C PHE A 225 -35.11 -16.26 4.83
N LEU A 226 -34.45 -15.40 5.62
CA LEU A 226 -35.07 -14.66 6.73
C LEU A 226 -36.02 -13.53 6.26
N ILE A 227 -35.71 -12.84 5.15
CA ILE A 227 -36.58 -11.81 4.54
C ILE A 227 -37.92 -12.41 4.08
N LYS A 228 -37.91 -13.65 3.58
CA LYS A 228 -39.14 -14.36 3.18
C LYS A 228 -40.05 -14.70 4.37
N ILE A 229 -39.52 -14.76 5.59
CA ILE A 229 -40.22 -15.18 6.81
C ILE A 229 -40.92 -14.01 7.56
N LYS A 230 -40.98 -12.78 7.01
CA LYS A 230 -41.63 -11.60 7.65
C LYS A 230 -41.06 -11.21 9.03
N PHE A 231 -40.02 -11.87 9.52
CA PHE A 231 -39.35 -11.51 10.75
C PHE A 231 -38.22 -10.53 10.42
N VAL A 232 -38.38 -9.29 10.88
CA VAL A 232 -37.34 -8.33 11.32
C VAL A 232 -37.78 -6.92 10.90
N LYS A 233 -38.50 -6.28 11.82
CA LYS A 233 -38.84 -4.84 11.79
C LYS A 233 -37.68 -3.92 12.24
N LYS A 234 -36.44 -4.40 12.34
CA LYS A 234 -35.29 -3.60 12.81
C LYS A 234 -34.05 -3.80 11.92
N ASN A 235 -33.98 -2.96 10.88
CA ASN A 235 -32.84 -2.82 9.94
C ASN A 235 -31.48 -2.49 10.59
N TYR A 236 -31.42 -2.20 11.90
CA TYR A 236 -30.23 -1.64 12.57
C TYR A 236 -29.25 -2.71 13.08
N ILE A 237 -29.72 -3.89 13.50
CA ILE A 237 -28.85 -4.98 13.97
C ILE A 237 -28.18 -5.68 12.77
N TYR A 238 -28.96 -5.88 11.69
CA TYR A 238 -28.50 -6.33 10.38
C TYR A 238 -27.33 -5.48 9.84
N PHE A 239 -27.43 -4.17 10.09
CA PHE A 239 -26.47 -3.16 9.69
C PHE A 239 -25.16 -3.22 10.49
N VAL A 240 -25.24 -3.37 11.82
CA VAL A 240 -24.06 -3.49 12.69
C VAL A 240 -23.26 -4.74 12.35
N CYS A 241 -23.95 -5.87 12.07
CA CYS A 241 -23.27 -7.11 11.70
C CYS A 241 -22.54 -7.00 10.36
N ILE A 242 -23.17 -6.48 9.30
CA ILE A 242 -22.49 -6.30 7.98
C ILE A 242 -21.33 -5.31 8.07
N PHE A 243 -21.52 -4.20 8.80
CA PHE A 243 -20.47 -3.19 8.99
C PHE A 243 -19.29 -3.74 9.80
N LEU A 244 -19.54 -4.49 10.89
CA LEU A 244 -18.48 -5.16 11.65
C LEU A 244 -17.80 -6.25 10.83
N SER A 245 -18.53 -7.04 10.04
CA SER A 245 -17.93 -8.05 9.16
C SER A 245 -17.08 -7.43 8.05
N LEU A 246 -17.47 -6.28 7.51
CA LEU A 246 -16.66 -5.52 6.55
C LEU A 246 -15.43 -4.90 7.21
N ILE A 247 -15.53 -4.37 8.42
CA ILE A 247 -14.38 -3.88 9.19
C ILE A 247 -13.39 -5.01 9.45
N ILE A 248 -13.84 -6.17 9.92
CA ILE A 248 -13.00 -7.35 10.18
C ILE A 248 -12.39 -7.90 8.88
N PHE A 249 -13.13 -7.82 7.75
CA PHE A 249 -12.65 -8.19 6.42
C PHE A 249 -11.53 -7.25 5.94
N PHE A 250 -11.74 -5.93 6.03
CA PHE A 250 -10.74 -4.94 5.64
C PHE A 250 -9.54 -4.93 6.56
N GLU A 251 -9.71 -5.11 7.87
CA GLU A 251 -8.61 -5.17 8.82
C GLU A 251 -7.65 -6.32 8.49
N ASN A 252 -8.16 -7.52 8.19
CA ASN A 252 -7.32 -8.69 7.88
C ASN A 252 -6.65 -8.62 6.50
N ASP A 253 -7.34 -8.11 5.47
CA ASP A 253 -6.74 -7.99 4.13
C ASP A 253 -5.83 -6.74 4.03
N LEU A 254 -6.08 -5.66 4.78
CA LEU A 254 -5.16 -4.52 4.93
C LEU A 254 -3.94 -4.88 5.79
N LEU A 255 -4.10 -5.73 6.81
CA LEU A 255 -2.96 -6.29 7.56
C LEU A 255 -2.14 -7.25 6.70
N LYS A 256 -2.73 -7.93 5.71
CA LYS A 256 -1.98 -8.69 4.70
C LYS A 256 -1.31 -7.81 3.64
N ILE A 257 -1.98 -6.79 3.10
CA ILE A 257 -1.37 -5.86 2.12
C ILE A 257 -0.28 -4.98 2.76
N LYS A 258 -0.47 -4.56 4.02
CA LYS A 258 0.59 -3.90 4.81
C LYS A 258 1.61 -4.89 5.37
N GLY A 259 1.20 -6.12 5.68
CA GLY A 259 2.08 -7.21 6.12
C GLY A 259 3.04 -7.68 5.03
N ASP A 260 2.55 -7.78 3.78
CA ASP A 260 3.34 -8.09 2.57
C ASP A 260 4.42 -7.04 2.31
N ASN A 261 4.26 -5.81 2.82
CA ASN A 261 5.30 -4.79 2.77
C ASN A 261 6.11 -4.67 4.07
N MET A 262 5.64 -5.15 5.24
CA MET A 262 6.40 -5.05 6.51
C MET A 262 7.65 -5.93 6.51
N GLY A 263 7.64 -7.05 5.80
CA GLY A 263 8.80 -7.94 5.65
C GLY A 263 9.57 -7.75 4.34
N ARG A 264 9.11 -6.90 3.42
CA ARG A 264 9.69 -6.80 2.08
C ARG A 264 10.70 -5.67 1.98
N PHE A 265 11.89 -6.00 1.48
CA PHE A 265 13.00 -5.08 1.30
C PHE A 265 13.55 -5.22 -0.11
N GLU A 266 13.74 -4.09 -0.80
CA GLU A 266 14.44 -4.09 -2.09
C GLU A 266 15.90 -3.73 -1.88
N ILE A 267 16.82 -4.58 -2.33
CA ILE A 267 18.27 -4.37 -2.24
C ILE A 267 18.78 -4.06 -3.64
N VAL A 268 19.48 -2.94 -3.80
CA VAL A 268 19.97 -2.44 -5.09
C VAL A 268 21.48 -2.28 -5.03
N TYR A 269 22.18 -2.80 -6.03
CA TYR A 269 23.63 -2.64 -6.20
C TYR A 269 23.94 -1.40 -7.05
N PHE A 270 24.96 -0.63 -6.66
CA PHE A 270 25.47 0.47 -7.48
C PHE A 270 26.94 0.28 -7.87
N TYR A 271 27.84 0.06 -6.92
CA TYR A 271 29.27 -0.02 -7.20
C TYR A 271 30.04 -0.60 -6.02
N GLN A 272 30.77 -1.71 -6.22
CA GLN A 272 31.54 -2.42 -5.19
C GLN A 272 30.79 -2.60 -3.86
N ASN A 273 30.92 -1.66 -2.93
CA ASN A 273 30.33 -1.68 -1.59
C ASN A 273 29.10 -0.76 -1.45
N CYS A 274 28.73 -0.04 -2.51
CA CYS A 274 27.58 0.84 -2.57
C CYS A 274 26.30 0.05 -2.84
N PHE A 275 25.50 -0.14 -1.78
CA PHE A 275 24.21 -0.80 -1.81
C PHE A 275 23.14 0.02 -1.12
N LEU A 276 21.92 -0.04 -1.65
CA LEU A 276 20.73 0.54 -1.04
C LEU A 276 19.78 -0.58 -0.61
N ILE A 277 19.29 -0.51 0.62
CA ILE A 277 18.17 -1.32 1.11
C ILE A 277 16.97 -0.38 1.27
N LYS A 278 15.87 -0.65 0.55
CA LYS A 278 14.66 0.17 0.53
C LYS A 278 13.52 -0.52 1.26
N HIS A 279 12.73 0.28 1.97
CA HIS A 279 11.48 -0.13 2.61
C HIS A 279 10.50 1.04 2.62
N GLY A 280 9.58 1.05 1.64
CA GLY A 280 8.66 2.19 1.44
C GLY A 280 9.41 3.48 1.09
N GLU A 281 9.17 4.54 1.86
CA GLU A 281 9.79 5.87 1.69
C GLU A 281 11.07 6.06 2.54
N GLU A 282 11.62 4.97 3.08
CA GLU A 282 12.87 4.98 3.85
C GLU A 282 13.90 4.00 3.25
N GLY A 283 15.18 4.30 3.45
CA GLY A 283 16.25 3.40 3.03
C GLY A 283 17.55 3.53 3.83
N ILE A 284 18.39 2.51 3.71
CA ILE A 284 19.78 2.49 4.17
C ILE A 284 20.66 2.43 2.93
N LEU A 285 21.56 3.41 2.79
CA LEU A 285 22.52 3.47 1.68
C LEU A 285 23.93 3.40 2.25
N PHE A 286 24.74 2.48 1.73
CA PHE A 286 26.13 2.28 2.17
C PHE A 286 27.12 2.82 1.15
N ASP A 287 28.28 3.27 1.65
CA ASP A 287 29.54 3.46 0.93
C ASP A 287 29.42 4.07 -0.47
N VAL A 288 28.77 5.23 -0.56
CA VAL A 288 28.65 5.94 -1.84
C VAL A 288 30.03 6.46 -2.28
N PRO A 289 30.58 5.99 -3.41
CA PRO A 289 31.88 6.41 -3.89
C PRO A 289 31.89 7.86 -4.36
N ASP A 290 33.08 8.45 -4.38
CA ASP A 290 33.37 9.74 -4.99
C ASP A 290 33.10 9.73 -6.51
N LYS A 291 32.87 10.92 -7.07
CA LYS A 291 32.69 11.17 -8.52
C LYS A 291 33.84 10.68 -9.39
N SER A 292 35.03 10.51 -8.82
CA SER A 292 36.18 9.95 -9.52
C SER A 292 36.09 8.43 -9.76
N PHE A 293 35.23 7.69 -9.04
CA PHE A 293 35.16 6.22 -9.10
C PHE A 293 33.95 5.68 -9.87
N ILE A 294 32.90 6.49 -10.03
CA ILE A 294 31.69 6.09 -10.75
C ILE A 294 31.31 7.12 -11.80
N GLU A 295 30.76 6.62 -12.91
CA GLU A 295 30.20 7.43 -13.97
C GLU A 295 29.01 8.28 -13.48
N GLU A 296 28.78 9.44 -14.10
CA GLU A 296 27.71 10.37 -13.71
C GLU A 296 26.30 9.76 -13.79
N ASN A 297 26.10 8.81 -14.69
CA ASN A 297 24.86 8.02 -14.80
C ASN A 297 24.55 7.23 -13.51
N VAL A 298 25.57 6.77 -12.76
CA VAL A 298 25.39 6.03 -11.50
C VAL A 298 24.94 6.97 -10.38
N PHE A 299 25.49 8.19 -10.29
CA PHE A 299 25.00 9.20 -9.35
C PHE A 299 23.53 9.55 -9.60
N SER A 300 23.18 9.78 -10.86
CA SER A 300 21.80 10.04 -11.28
C SER A 300 20.87 8.86 -10.94
N LEU A 301 21.37 7.63 -11.06
CA LEU A 301 20.63 6.42 -10.70
C LEU A 301 20.41 6.30 -9.19
N ILE A 302 21.44 6.57 -8.37
CA ILE A 302 21.33 6.60 -6.91
C ILE A 302 20.27 7.62 -6.50
N ASP A 303 20.33 8.85 -7.03
CA ASP A 303 19.30 9.87 -6.76
C ASP A 303 17.92 9.37 -7.21
N LYS A 304 17.78 8.85 -8.43
CA LYS A 304 16.47 8.44 -8.96
C LYS A 304 15.82 7.29 -8.18
N ILE A 305 16.60 6.33 -7.68
CA ILE A 305 16.08 5.11 -7.04
C ILE A 305 15.97 5.24 -5.51
N SER A 306 16.79 6.10 -4.90
CA SER A 306 16.78 6.27 -3.46
C SER A 306 15.45 6.87 -2.97
N PRO A 307 14.94 6.44 -1.81
CA PRO A 307 13.71 6.98 -1.23
C PRO A 307 13.93 8.36 -0.60
N GLU A 308 12.85 9.02 -0.17
CA GLU A 308 12.88 10.38 0.40
C GLU A 308 13.71 10.51 1.69
N ASN A 309 13.74 9.46 2.52
CA ASN A 309 14.48 9.45 3.78
C ASN A 309 15.60 8.39 3.73
N ILE A 310 16.85 8.81 3.87
CA ILE A 310 18.02 7.95 3.72
C ILE A 310 18.86 7.99 4.99
N ASN A 311 19.14 6.83 5.56
CA ASN A 311 20.24 6.63 6.49
C ASN A 311 21.48 6.26 5.66
N LEU A 312 22.38 7.22 5.48
CA LEU A 312 23.60 7.09 4.69
C LEU A 312 24.75 6.69 5.60
N PHE A 313 25.41 5.56 5.31
CA PHE A 313 26.51 5.03 6.09
C PHE A 313 27.78 5.01 5.25
N PHE A 314 28.88 5.48 5.83
CA PHE A 314 30.22 5.36 5.26
C PHE A 314 31.10 4.52 6.18
N SER A 315 31.78 3.50 5.66
CA SER A 315 32.67 2.64 6.44
C SER A 315 34.01 3.32 6.75
N HIS A 316 34.57 4.05 5.78
CA HIS A 316 35.86 4.74 5.87
C HIS A 316 36.01 5.86 4.81
N GLY A 317 37.21 6.46 4.70
CA GLY A 317 37.42 7.73 3.98
C GLY A 317 37.98 7.61 2.57
N HIS A 318 38.25 6.40 2.06
CA HIS A 318 38.73 6.22 0.70
C HIS A 318 37.65 6.55 -0.33
N SER A 319 38.09 7.04 -1.48
CA SER A 319 37.23 7.59 -2.53
C SER A 319 36.32 6.57 -3.21
N ASP A 320 36.60 5.27 -3.13
CA ASP A 320 35.71 4.20 -3.59
C ASP A 320 34.60 3.84 -2.59
N HIS A 321 34.65 4.41 -1.37
CA HIS A 321 33.64 4.23 -0.33
C HIS A 321 32.98 5.53 0.11
N PHE A 322 33.62 6.68 -0.13
CA PHE A 322 33.19 7.95 0.43
C PHE A 322 33.16 9.06 -0.62
N THR A 323 32.07 9.84 -0.61
CA THR A 323 31.93 11.08 -1.36
C THR A 323 31.74 12.26 -0.42
N LYS A 324 32.48 13.34 -0.70
CA LYS A 324 32.26 14.65 -0.05
C LYS A 324 31.06 15.39 -0.65
N ASP A 325 30.74 15.09 -1.91
CA ASP A 325 29.66 15.77 -2.61
C ASP A 325 28.33 15.08 -2.33
N LEU A 326 27.59 15.64 -1.37
CA LEU A 326 26.23 15.21 -1.03
C LEU A 326 25.14 16.07 -1.69
N SER A 327 25.52 16.99 -2.59
CA SER A 327 24.57 17.91 -3.23
C SER A 327 23.66 17.22 -4.25
N PHE A 328 24.06 16.04 -4.74
CA PHE A 328 23.25 15.28 -5.69
C PHE A 328 22.02 14.62 -5.06
N PHE A 329 21.97 14.49 -3.73
CA PHE A 329 20.77 14.05 -3.00
C PHE A 329 19.74 15.17 -2.85
N LYS A 330 19.39 15.85 -3.96
CA LYS A 330 18.53 17.05 -4.10
C LYS A 330 17.75 17.45 -2.84
N ASP A 331 16.46 17.12 -2.78
CA ASP A 331 15.54 17.50 -1.69
C ASP A 331 15.39 16.39 -0.64
N LYS A 332 16.27 15.39 -0.67
CA LYS A 332 16.16 14.21 0.19
C LYS A 332 16.65 14.49 1.60
N LYS A 333 16.00 13.83 2.57
CA LYS A 333 16.41 13.90 3.97
C LYS A 333 17.49 12.85 4.24
N LEU A 334 18.69 13.33 4.53
CA LEU A 334 19.83 12.49 4.85
C LEU A 334 20.10 12.49 6.35
N ARG A 335 20.24 11.31 6.94
CA ARG A 335 20.89 11.10 8.22
C ARG A 335 22.18 10.33 7.96
N ILE A 336 23.32 10.91 8.32
CA ILE A 336 24.63 10.45 7.84
C ILE A 336 25.41 9.85 9.02
N PHE A 337 25.91 8.64 8.85
CA PHE A 337 26.73 7.91 9.82
C PHE A 337 28.15 7.76 9.26
N VAL A 338 29.13 8.25 10.02
CA VAL A 338 30.53 8.28 9.58
C VAL A 338 31.49 7.96 10.73
N PRO A 339 32.69 7.45 10.42
CA PRO A 339 33.82 7.44 11.35
C PRO A 339 34.13 8.83 11.89
N GLU A 340 34.52 8.93 13.16
CA GLU A 340 34.84 10.20 13.82
C GLU A 340 36.00 10.99 13.18
N ASN A 341 36.87 10.33 12.42
CA ASN A 341 37.95 10.97 11.67
C ASN A 341 37.46 11.65 10.37
N ILE A 342 36.25 11.35 9.90
CA ILE A 342 35.65 11.99 8.72
C ILE A 342 34.79 13.17 9.15
N LYS A 343 35.07 14.34 8.56
CA LYS A 343 34.31 15.56 8.80
C LYS A 343 33.42 15.89 7.61
N ILE A 344 32.12 15.99 7.87
CA ILE A 344 31.10 16.43 6.90
C ILE A 344 30.42 17.67 7.47
N ASP A 345 30.34 18.73 6.66
CA ASP A 345 29.65 19.97 7.02
C ASP A 345 28.15 19.87 6.72
N LYS A 346 27.42 19.08 7.52
CA LYS A 346 25.95 18.98 7.52
C LYS A 346 25.41 18.81 8.94
N LYS A 347 24.13 19.19 9.14
CA LYS A 347 23.48 19.19 10.45
C LYS A 347 23.18 17.79 11.01
N ASP A 348 22.83 16.83 10.15
CA ASP A 348 22.37 15.50 10.57
C ASP A 348 23.46 14.43 10.41
N VAL A 349 24.65 14.73 10.95
CA VAL A 349 25.82 13.83 10.93
C VAL A 349 26.01 13.20 12.32
N ILE A 350 26.11 11.88 12.36
CA ILE A 350 26.43 11.06 13.53
C ILE A 350 27.84 10.50 13.31
N SER A 351 28.80 11.06 14.04
CA SER A 351 30.16 10.54 14.11
C SER A 351 30.24 9.41 15.13
N LEU A 352 30.76 8.26 14.73
CA LEU A 352 30.94 7.08 15.58
C LEU A 352 32.42 6.72 15.65
N LYS A 353 32.85 6.20 16.80
CA LYS A 353 34.17 5.56 16.92
C LYS A 353 34.19 4.30 16.07
N THR A 354 35.34 4.01 15.48
CA THR A 354 35.51 2.87 14.59
C THR A 354 35.35 1.52 15.30
N ASP A 355 35.50 1.47 16.62
CA ASP A 355 35.32 0.25 17.41
C ASP A 355 34.41 0.43 18.62
N ASN A 356 33.57 -0.58 18.87
CA ASN A 356 32.74 -0.72 20.07
C ASN A 356 31.90 0.52 20.43
N ASP A 357 31.48 1.30 19.43
CA ASP A 357 30.53 2.39 19.60
C ASP A 357 29.11 1.93 19.26
N SER A 358 28.13 2.71 19.70
CA SER A 358 26.74 2.44 19.39
C SER A 358 25.91 3.70 19.28
N PHE A 359 24.95 3.67 18.36
CA PHE A 359 23.87 4.64 18.27
C PHE A 359 22.54 3.91 18.34
N LYS A 360 21.55 4.53 18.98
CA LYS A 360 20.20 3.98 19.04
C LYS A 360 19.17 5.09 19.14
N ASP A 361 18.15 4.98 18.29
CA ASP A 361 16.90 5.70 18.46
C ASP A 361 15.69 4.74 18.36
N LYS A 362 14.51 5.29 18.06
CA LYS A 362 13.27 4.53 17.94
C LYS A 362 13.29 3.55 16.76
N ASP A 363 13.95 3.91 15.67
CA ASP A 363 13.78 3.28 14.36
C ASP A 363 15.05 2.56 13.88
N LEU A 364 16.20 2.87 14.47
CA LEU A 364 17.51 2.34 14.09
C LEU A 364 18.41 2.09 15.31
N LYS A 365 19.06 0.93 15.35
CA LYS A 365 20.23 0.69 16.20
C LYS A 365 21.45 0.43 15.33
N VAL A 366 22.59 0.97 15.75
CA VAL A 366 23.88 0.85 15.08
C VAL A 366 24.91 0.41 16.11
N SER A 367 25.80 -0.49 15.75
CA SER A 367 27.01 -0.80 16.49
C SER A 367 28.19 -0.91 15.54
N THR A 368 29.36 -0.44 15.96
CA THR A 368 30.57 -0.43 15.14
C THR A 368 31.52 -1.55 15.53
N ILE A 369 32.27 -2.05 14.56
CA ILE A 369 33.35 -3.01 14.72
C ILE A 369 34.53 -2.49 13.91
N LYS A 370 35.71 -2.44 14.50
CA LYS A 370 36.89 -1.97 13.79
C LYS A 370 37.20 -2.86 12.58
N SER A 371 37.51 -2.22 11.46
CA SER A 371 38.04 -2.90 10.28
C SER A 371 39.53 -3.19 10.48
N ASN A 372 39.99 -4.34 9.97
CA ASN A 372 41.41 -4.68 9.88
C ASN A 372 42.12 -4.02 8.68
N ASP A 373 41.38 -3.36 7.80
CA ASP A 373 41.92 -2.55 6.71
C ASP A 373 41.79 -1.06 7.07
N GLU A 374 40.65 -0.43 6.77
CA GLU A 374 40.34 0.92 7.22
C GLU A 374 38.89 1.09 7.75
N GLY A 375 38.74 1.97 8.74
CA GLY A 375 37.45 2.40 9.29
C GLY A 375 36.72 1.33 10.06
N MET A 376 35.45 1.09 9.73
CA MET A 376 34.56 0.23 10.52
C MET A 376 33.53 -0.55 9.71
N ALA A 377 33.16 -1.71 10.25
CA ALA A 377 31.98 -2.46 9.90
C ALA A 377 30.80 -2.09 10.82
N TYR A 378 29.58 -2.34 10.34
CA TYR A 378 28.35 -2.02 11.04
C TYR A 378 27.52 -3.27 11.37
N ILE A 379 26.91 -3.28 12.55
CA ILE A 379 25.74 -4.10 12.85
C ILE A 379 24.55 -3.16 13.02
N LEU A 380 23.50 -3.38 12.23
CA LEU A 380 22.29 -2.56 12.25
C LEU A 380 21.07 -3.37 12.67
N GLU A 381 20.17 -2.74 13.41
CA GLU A 381 18.78 -3.17 13.54
C GLU A 381 17.86 -2.09 12.99
N TRP A 382 17.18 -2.35 11.87
CA TRP A 382 16.33 -1.38 11.17
C TRP A 382 15.09 -2.05 10.58
N LYS A 383 13.90 -1.53 10.90
CA LYS A 383 12.60 -2.09 10.47
C LYS A 383 12.48 -3.60 10.69
N GLY A 384 13.04 -4.08 11.80
CA GLY A 384 13.07 -5.51 12.13
C GLY A 384 14.19 -6.29 11.47
N LEU A 385 14.89 -5.79 10.44
CA LEU A 385 16.09 -6.44 9.89
C LEU A 385 17.28 -6.28 10.82
N ARG A 386 18.05 -7.35 10.96
CA ARG A 386 19.39 -7.33 11.55
C ARG A 386 20.43 -7.54 10.45
N ILE A 387 21.19 -6.49 10.18
CA ILE A 387 22.11 -6.40 9.04
C ILE A 387 23.54 -6.33 9.58
N TYR A 388 24.46 -7.05 8.94
CA TYR A 388 25.89 -6.81 9.08
C TYR A 388 26.42 -6.25 7.77
N PHE A 389 27.15 -5.13 7.83
CA PHE A 389 27.84 -4.54 6.70
C PHE A 389 29.33 -4.46 6.99
N GLY A 390 30.13 -5.21 6.23
CA GLY A 390 31.56 -5.39 6.52
C GLY A 390 32.44 -4.17 6.23
N GLY A 391 32.04 -3.24 5.37
CA GLY A 391 33.00 -2.30 4.77
C GLY A 391 34.16 -3.11 4.17
N ASP A 392 35.39 -2.77 4.56
CA ASP A 392 36.60 -3.51 4.16
C ASP A 392 37.16 -4.47 5.22
N LEU A 393 36.35 -4.85 6.21
CA LEU A 393 36.70 -5.93 7.13
C LEU A 393 36.58 -7.29 6.41
N ALA A 394 37.73 -7.87 6.06
CA ALA A 394 37.79 -9.15 5.34
C ALA A 394 39.09 -9.92 5.63
N SER A 395 39.19 -11.18 5.18
CA SER A 395 40.44 -11.93 5.26
C SER A 395 41.40 -11.50 4.15
N TRP A 396 42.21 -10.47 4.39
CA TRP A 396 43.20 -9.98 3.42
C TRP A 396 44.46 -10.86 3.38
N TYR A 397 44.27 -12.13 3.05
CA TYR A 397 45.36 -13.10 2.96
C TYR A 397 46.04 -13.03 1.58
N TRP A 398 46.98 -12.10 1.46
CA TRP A 398 47.87 -11.98 0.31
C TRP A 398 49.03 -12.99 0.36
N GLU A 399 49.57 -13.34 -0.81
CA GLU A 399 50.78 -14.17 -0.86
C GLU A 399 51.98 -13.38 -0.31
N GLY A 400 52.79 -14.04 0.52
CA GLY A 400 54.01 -13.44 1.07
C GLY A 400 53.85 -12.61 2.34
N LEU A 401 52.68 -12.58 2.98
CA LEU A 401 52.50 -11.88 4.26
C LEU A 401 53.50 -12.38 5.32
N SER A 402 54.09 -11.44 6.04
CA SER A 402 54.81 -11.72 7.28
C SER A 402 53.86 -12.25 8.36
N LYS A 403 54.43 -12.85 9.40
CA LYS A 403 53.64 -13.32 10.56
C LYS A 403 52.83 -12.19 11.21
N GLN A 404 53.37 -10.97 11.26
CA GLN A 404 52.70 -9.81 11.86
C GLN A 404 51.51 -9.36 11.01
N GLU A 405 51.69 -9.30 9.69
CA GLU A 405 50.61 -8.95 8.76
C GLU A 405 49.53 -10.03 8.73
N PHE A 406 49.91 -11.32 8.80
CA PHE A 406 48.93 -12.40 8.93
C PHE A 406 48.08 -12.27 10.20
N GLU A 407 48.69 -11.94 11.35
CA GLU A 407 47.95 -11.72 12.60
C GLU A 407 47.02 -10.50 12.48
N LEU A 408 47.46 -9.41 11.85
CA LEU A 408 46.69 -8.18 11.68
C LEU A 408 45.52 -8.34 10.70
N TYR A 409 45.74 -8.98 9.56
CA TYR A 409 44.78 -9.01 8.45
C TYR A 409 43.97 -10.30 8.37
N VAL A 410 44.55 -11.44 8.71
CA VAL A 410 43.86 -12.74 8.55
C VAL A 410 43.27 -13.18 9.88
N LYS A 411 44.09 -13.28 10.92
CA LYS A 411 43.63 -13.76 12.23
C LYS A 411 42.61 -12.82 12.87
N TYR A 412 42.82 -11.50 12.78
CA TYR A 412 41.84 -10.52 13.26
C TYR A 412 40.46 -10.72 12.62
N PHE A 413 40.41 -11.00 11.31
CA PHE A 413 39.15 -11.28 10.63
C PHE A 413 38.45 -12.50 11.23
N PHE A 414 39.17 -13.63 11.38
CA PHE A 414 38.59 -14.85 11.96
C PHE A 414 38.15 -14.67 13.41
N ASP A 415 38.93 -13.98 14.24
CA ASP A 415 38.55 -13.65 15.63
C ASP A 415 37.28 -12.77 15.66
N THR A 416 37.17 -11.85 14.71
CA THR A 416 35.99 -10.99 14.54
C THR A 416 34.77 -11.79 14.11
N VAL A 417 34.93 -12.73 13.17
CA VAL A 417 33.87 -13.65 12.74
C VAL A 417 33.38 -14.52 13.92
N GLU A 418 34.28 -15.02 14.77
CA GLU A 418 33.90 -15.75 15.99
C GLU A 418 33.09 -14.88 16.97
N ASN A 419 33.42 -13.59 17.08
CA ASN A 419 32.64 -12.67 17.89
C ASN A 419 31.28 -12.35 17.24
N LEU A 420 31.20 -12.25 15.92
CA LEU A 420 29.94 -12.07 15.19
C LEU A 420 29.01 -13.28 15.35
N LYS A 421 29.54 -14.51 15.41
CA LYS A 421 28.72 -15.72 15.66
C LYS A 421 27.91 -15.61 16.95
N LYS A 422 28.47 -14.99 17.99
CA LYS A 422 27.78 -14.78 19.29
C LYS A 422 26.65 -13.75 19.19
N LYS A 423 26.63 -12.95 18.12
CA LYS A 423 25.65 -11.89 17.85
C LYS A 423 24.57 -12.31 16.84
N LYS A 424 24.47 -13.59 16.48
CA LYS A 424 23.39 -14.11 15.62
C LYS A 424 21.98 -13.91 16.19
N PRO A 425 20.92 -14.07 15.36
CA PRO A 425 20.92 -14.27 13.90
C PRO A 425 21.16 -12.97 13.12
N PHE A 426 21.59 -13.09 11.86
CA PHE A 426 21.64 -11.98 10.90
C PHE A 426 20.72 -12.30 9.72
N ASP A 427 19.89 -11.34 9.33
CA ASP A 427 19.01 -11.48 8.17
C ASP A 427 19.82 -11.27 6.88
N ILE A 428 20.64 -10.20 6.84
CA ILE A 428 21.45 -9.85 5.67
C ILE A 428 22.90 -9.60 6.11
N VAL A 429 23.86 -10.22 5.41
CA VAL A 429 25.30 -10.05 5.63
C VAL A 429 25.93 -9.56 4.34
N PHE A 430 26.46 -8.34 4.36
CA PHE A 430 27.30 -7.79 3.29
C PHE A 430 28.77 -8.02 3.67
N SER A 431 29.51 -8.74 2.82
CA SER A 431 30.92 -9.04 3.06
C SER A 431 31.69 -9.22 1.75
N ASN A 432 32.99 -8.96 1.80
CA ASN A 432 33.85 -8.99 0.64
C ASN A 432 34.02 -10.41 0.11
N ALA A 433 34.02 -10.53 -1.23
CA ALA A 433 34.25 -11.76 -1.97
C ALA A 433 35.28 -11.53 -3.08
N ASP A 434 36.36 -10.81 -2.77
CA ASP A 434 37.37 -10.40 -3.74
C ASP A 434 38.20 -11.59 -4.21
N ASN A 435 38.19 -11.84 -5.52
CA ASN A 435 38.86 -12.98 -6.13
C ASN A 435 40.36 -12.78 -6.36
N ARG A 436 40.88 -11.57 -6.12
CA ARG A 436 42.32 -11.26 -6.16
C ARG A 436 43.02 -11.75 -4.90
N VAL A 437 42.26 -11.95 -3.82
CA VAL A 437 42.71 -12.40 -2.51
C VAL A 437 42.38 -13.87 -2.35
N ARG A 438 43.21 -14.58 -1.58
CA ARG A 438 42.98 -15.99 -1.25
C ARG A 438 41.61 -16.18 -0.59
N ASP A 439 40.98 -17.31 -0.88
CA ASP A 439 39.72 -17.77 -0.25
C ASP A 439 38.57 -16.75 -0.37
N LEU A 440 38.56 -15.96 -1.46
CA LEU A 440 37.56 -14.91 -1.73
C LEU A 440 37.41 -13.95 -0.54
N SER A 441 38.53 -13.51 0.02
CA SER A 441 38.58 -12.67 1.22
C SER A 441 37.81 -13.19 2.44
N GLY A 442 37.62 -14.51 2.55
CA GLY A 442 36.91 -15.15 3.67
C GLY A 442 35.39 -15.17 3.52
N ALA A 443 34.85 -14.93 2.32
CA ALA A 443 33.41 -14.96 2.05
C ALA A 443 32.75 -16.27 2.48
N LYS A 444 33.40 -17.41 2.20
CA LYS A 444 32.87 -18.72 2.61
C LYS A 444 32.86 -18.86 4.13
N ASP A 445 33.93 -18.43 4.80
CA ASP A 445 34.06 -18.53 6.24
C ASP A 445 32.97 -17.74 6.96
N ILE A 446 32.69 -16.51 6.51
CA ILE A 446 31.63 -15.70 7.12
C ILE A 446 30.23 -16.27 6.82
N MET A 447 30.00 -16.83 5.63
CA MET A 447 28.73 -17.48 5.29
C MET A 447 28.47 -18.72 6.17
N ASP A 448 29.46 -19.61 6.28
CA ASP A 448 29.37 -20.81 7.11
C ASP A 448 29.25 -20.44 8.59
N ALA A 449 30.00 -19.42 9.00
CA ALA A 449 29.98 -18.91 10.35
C ALA A 449 28.65 -18.29 10.73
N LEU A 450 28.09 -17.38 9.91
CA LEU A 450 26.94 -16.56 10.27
C LEU A 450 25.60 -17.18 9.85
N ARG A 451 25.59 -18.00 8.78
CA ARG A 451 24.38 -18.59 8.16
C ARG A 451 23.27 -17.55 7.96
N PRO A 452 23.54 -16.46 7.21
CA PRO A 452 22.57 -15.39 7.04
C PRO A 452 21.36 -15.85 6.21
N GLY A 453 20.23 -15.15 6.36
CA GLY A 453 19.08 -15.32 5.48
C GLY A 453 19.40 -14.93 4.03
N LEU A 454 20.25 -13.91 3.86
CA LEU A 454 20.81 -13.46 2.59
C LEU A 454 22.27 -13.04 2.76
N PHE A 455 23.14 -13.57 1.90
CA PHE A 455 24.51 -13.09 1.73
C PHE A 455 24.59 -12.14 0.54
N VAL A 456 25.18 -10.97 0.75
CA VAL A 456 25.44 -9.98 -0.30
C VAL A 456 26.95 -9.86 -0.47
N PRO A 457 27.53 -10.45 -1.54
CA PRO A 457 28.96 -10.31 -1.80
C PRO A 457 29.28 -8.86 -2.17
N MET A 458 30.46 -8.38 -1.78
CA MET A 458 31.02 -7.08 -2.15
C MET A 458 32.40 -7.26 -2.80
N HIS A 459 33.00 -6.20 -3.37
CA HIS A 459 34.31 -6.26 -4.03
C HIS A 459 34.43 -7.34 -5.13
N LEU A 460 33.38 -7.53 -5.93
CA LEU A 460 33.38 -8.53 -7.01
C LEU A 460 34.12 -8.09 -8.28
N PHE A 461 34.36 -6.78 -8.46
CA PHE A 461 34.97 -6.22 -9.67
C PHE A 461 34.32 -6.71 -10.99
N GLY A 462 33.00 -6.95 -10.96
CA GLY A 462 32.22 -7.43 -12.11
C GLY A 462 32.31 -8.93 -12.40
N ASN A 463 33.07 -9.71 -11.62
CA ASN A 463 33.25 -11.14 -11.85
C ASN A 463 32.28 -12.01 -11.03
N ILE A 464 31.01 -12.02 -11.42
CA ILE A 464 29.95 -12.78 -10.72
C ILE A 464 30.19 -14.29 -10.73
N ASP A 465 30.88 -14.80 -11.77
CA ASP A 465 31.10 -16.23 -11.91
C ASP A 465 31.87 -16.84 -10.73
N ILE A 466 32.62 -16.02 -9.98
CA ILE A 466 33.32 -16.45 -8.75
C ILE A 466 32.34 -16.90 -7.66
N LEU A 467 31.10 -16.42 -7.67
CA LEU A 467 30.07 -16.82 -6.71
C LEU A 467 29.65 -18.29 -6.87
N LYS A 468 29.97 -18.94 -7.99
CA LYS A 468 29.79 -20.40 -8.17
C LYS A 468 30.66 -21.24 -7.23
N GLN A 469 31.68 -20.64 -6.61
CA GLN A 469 32.55 -21.29 -5.63
C GLN A 469 31.94 -21.27 -4.21
N LEU A 470 30.91 -20.46 -3.99
CA LEU A 470 30.26 -20.32 -2.69
C LEU A 470 29.19 -21.42 -2.48
N PRO A 471 28.85 -21.74 -1.22
CA PRO A 471 27.88 -22.80 -0.92
C PRO A 471 26.47 -22.49 -1.46
N ASP A 472 25.85 -23.45 -2.16
CA ASP A 472 24.49 -23.33 -2.71
C ASP A 472 23.36 -23.22 -1.65
N LYS A 473 23.65 -23.50 -0.38
CA LYS A 473 22.65 -23.56 0.69
C LYS A 473 22.22 -22.20 1.24
N THR A 474 22.94 -21.13 0.88
CA THR A 474 22.67 -19.77 1.35
C THR A 474 22.12 -18.96 0.19
N ASN A 475 21.08 -18.16 0.41
CA ASN A 475 20.64 -17.21 -0.61
C ASN A 475 21.73 -16.17 -0.83
N ILE A 476 22.12 -15.94 -2.07
CA ILE A 476 23.18 -15.00 -2.45
C ILE A 476 22.59 -13.97 -3.42
N PHE A 477 22.81 -12.68 -3.16
CA PHE A 477 22.48 -11.65 -4.14
C PHE A 477 23.48 -11.68 -5.29
N LYS A 478 22.99 -12.00 -6.50
CA LYS A 478 23.78 -12.03 -7.74
C LYS A 478 23.43 -10.79 -8.57
N TYR A 479 24.38 -9.87 -8.72
CA TYR A 479 24.24 -8.63 -9.47
C TYR A 479 25.40 -8.47 -10.46
N LYS A 480 25.17 -7.82 -11.61
CA LYS A 480 26.17 -7.61 -12.67
C LYS A 480 26.52 -6.16 -12.92
N LYS A 481 25.53 -5.28 -12.83
CA LYS A 481 25.64 -3.87 -13.19
C LYS A 481 24.89 -3.00 -12.19
N SER A 482 25.25 -1.73 -12.14
CA SER A 482 24.56 -0.73 -11.33
C SER A 482 23.06 -0.72 -11.64
N GLY A 483 22.24 -0.70 -10.60
CA GLY A 483 20.79 -0.76 -10.67
C GLY A 483 20.18 -2.16 -10.64
N ASP A 484 20.99 -3.23 -10.72
CA ASP A 484 20.47 -4.57 -10.48
C ASP A 484 19.94 -4.65 -9.04
N SER A 485 18.75 -5.25 -8.89
CA SER A 485 18.06 -5.33 -7.61
C SER A 485 17.51 -6.72 -7.32
N MET A 486 17.30 -6.99 -6.04
CA MET A 486 16.54 -8.16 -5.58
C MET A 486 15.57 -7.78 -4.47
N VAL A 487 14.52 -8.58 -4.32
CA VAL A 487 13.58 -8.48 -3.21
C VAL A 487 13.97 -9.51 -2.16
N PHE A 488 14.16 -9.06 -0.93
CA PHE A 488 14.31 -9.90 0.25
C PHE A 488 13.04 -9.83 1.09
N GLU A 489 12.46 -10.99 1.38
CA GLU A 489 11.28 -11.11 2.24
C GLU A 489 11.70 -11.72 3.58
N LYS A 490 11.49 -10.97 4.66
CA LYS A 490 11.71 -11.44 6.01
C LYS A 490 10.50 -12.26 6.46
N HIS A 491 10.73 -13.56 6.69
CA HIS A 491 9.73 -14.51 7.18
C HIS A 491 9.57 -14.50 8.70
#